data_AF-W6Q9I4-F1
#
_entry.id   AF-W6Q9I4-F1
#
_cell.length_a   1.000
_cell.length_b   1.000
_cell.length_c   1.000
_cell.angle_alpha   90.00
_cell.angle_beta   90.00
_cell.angle_gamma   90.00
#
_symmetry.space_group_name_H-M   'P 1'
#
loop_
_entity.id
_entity.type
_entity.pdbx_description
1 polymer ?
#
loop_
_entity_poly.entity_id
_entity_poly.type
_entity_poly.pdbx_seq_one_letter_code
_entity_poly.pdbx_strand_id
1 'polypeptide(L)'
;MLVSALTLGILSLCLTRLRCAALATKCGISAADLTKYNSGTNFCSTLKPGQYVCCSSGTLPDFVPKPNPDGSCATYTIQQDDSCADLAAEYSLRIRTWKILTRRHEAEMAVHVWVDSIICLSSGNPPMPAPMANAVCGPQKPSTKRPDDTTDLADLNTCPLNACCNVWGQVMWHTGAPGSAEKGTNGCISNCGTETVRGAALDVVRNIAYFEGYSLSSRDCLYQDASQINGSE
;
A
#
# COMPACT_ATOMS: atom_id res chain seq x y z
N MET A 1 -24.13 43.18 15.19
CA MET A 1 -23.59 41.81 15.34
C MET A 1 -22.06 41.90 15.32
N LEU A 2 -21.45 42.18 16.47
CA LEU A 2 -19.99 42.22 16.64
C LEU A 2 -19.65 41.43 17.91
N VAL A 3 -19.86 40.12 17.84
CA VAL A 3 -19.36 39.18 18.84
C VAL A 3 -18.70 38.06 18.06
N SER A 4 -17.51 37.65 18.50
CA SER A 4 -16.88 36.38 18.14
C SER A 4 -15.89 36.31 16.96
N ALA A 5 -14.94 37.25 16.90
CA ALA A 5 -13.63 36.98 16.26
C ALA A 5 -12.47 37.09 17.27
N LEU A 6 -12.50 38.07 18.18
CA LEU A 6 -11.47 38.21 19.24
C LEU A 6 -11.52 37.11 20.31
N THR A 7 -12.69 36.60 20.67
CA THR A 7 -12.84 35.55 21.70
C THR A 7 -12.35 34.19 21.24
N LEU A 8 -12.55 33.81 19.97
CA LEU A 8 -11.96 32.58 19.41
C LEU A 8 -10.43 32.67 19.33
N GLY A 9 -9.88 33.83 18.96
CA GLY A 9 -8.44 34.05 18.90
C GLY A 9 -7.76 33.97 20.28
N ILE A 10 -8.35 34.57 21.31
CA ILE A 10 -7.83 34.56 22.68
C ILE A 10 -7.95 33.16 23.30
N LEU A 11 -9.07 32.45 23.09
CA LEU A 11 -9.27 31.09 23.62
C LEU A 11 -8.31 30.09 22.96
N SER A 12 -8.09 30.20 21.65
CA SER A 12 -7.12 29.39 20.90
C SER A 12 -5.67 29.70 21.29
N LEU A 13 -5.32 30.97 21.53
CA LEU A 13 -4.02 31.37 22.10
C LEU A 13 -3.83 30.84 23.54
N CYS A 14 -4.90 30.74 24.33
CA CYS A 14 -4.84 30.26 25.72
C CYS A 14 -4.55 28.75 25.77
N LEU A 15 -5.28 27.96 24.97
CA LEU A 15 -5.09 26.51 24.83
C LEU A 15 -3.69 26.14 24.32
N THR A 16 -3.12 26.93 23.41
CA THR A 16 -1.77 26.69 22.86
C THR A 16 -0.65 27.08 23.84
N ARG A 17 -0.86 28.11 24.67
CA ARG A 17 0.06 28.44 25.78
C ARG A 17 0.06 27.40 26.90
N LEU A 18 -1.10 26.81 27.20
CA LEU A 18 -1.23 25.72 28.19
C LEU A 18 -0.43 24.47 27.81
N ARG A 19 -0.37 24.13 26.51
CA ARG A 19 0.38 22.95 26.02
C ARG A 19 1.89 23.07 26.23
N CYS A 20 2.49 24.20 25.85
CA CYS A 20 3.92 24.43 26.08
C CYS A 20 4.26 24.66 27.56
N ALA A 21 3.37 25.26 28.35
CA ALA A 21 3.58 25.39 29.79
C ALA A 21 3.67 24.01 30.46
N ALA A 22 2.74 23.10 30.15
CA ALA A 22 2.76 21.74 30.69
C ALA A 22 4.03 20.96 30.26
N LEU A 23 4.45 21.10 29.01
CA LEU A 23 5.69 20.47 28.53
C LEU A 23 6.93 21.06 29.19
N ALA A 24 6.99 22.37 29.40
CA ALA A 24 8.11 23.04 30.07
C ALA A 24 8.23 22.55 31.53
N THR A 25 7.11 22.41 32.24
CA THR A 25 7.08 21.80 33.58
C THR A 25 7.58 20.36 33.55
N LYS A 26 7.16 19.54 32.57
CA LYS A 26 7.64 18.16 32.41
C LYS A 26 9.14 18.09 32.13
N CYS A 27 9.67 19.06 31.38
CA CYS A 27 11.10 19.22 31.11
C CYS A 27 11.89 19.83 32.29
N GLY A 28 11.23 20.37 33.32
CA GLY A 28 11.88 21.09 34.42
C GLY A 28 12.51 22.43 34.03
N ILE A 29 12.01 23.08 32.97
CA ILE A 29 12.55 24.35 32.43
C ILE A 29 11.48 25.44 32.34
N SER A 30 11.89 26.68 32.06
CA SER A 30 10.94 27.76 31.79
C SER A 30 10.27 27.59 30.42
N ALA A 31 9.06 28.14 30.25
CA ALA A 31 8.39 28.17 28.95
C ALA A 31 9.19 28.96 27.88
N ALA A 32 9.98 29.94 28.32
CA ALA A 32 10.89 30.69 27.45
C ALA A 32 12.03 29.81 26.95
N ASP A 33 12.62 28.98 27.81
CA ASP A 33 13.67 28.03 27.43
C ASP A 33 13.12 26.95 26.49
N LEU A 34 11.93 26.41 26.77
CA LEU A 34 11.29 25.45 25.87
C LEU A 34 11.09 26.05 24.46
N THR A 35 10.61 27.29 24.37
CA THR A 35 10.42 27.99 23.09
C THR A 35 11.77 28.25 22.41
N LYS A 36 12.81 28.60 23.17
CA LYS A 36 14.17 28.81 22.68
C LYS A 36 14.78 27.53 22.09
N TYR A 37 14.56 26.39 22.73
CA TYR A 37 15.07 25.09 22.25
C TYR A 37 14.27 24.53 21.06
N ASN A 38 13.06 25.02 20.82
CA ASN A 38 12.15 24.54 19.78
C ASN A 38 11.64 25.72 18.93
N SER A 39 12.55 26.45 18.28
CA SER A 39 12.34 27.77 17.66
C SER A 39 11.48 27.81 16.38
N GLY A 40 10.58 26.84 16.17
CA GLY A 40 9.60 26.88 15.09
C GLY A 40 8.56 27.99 15.31
N THR A 41 8.27 28.77 14.27
CA THR A 41 7.38 29.96 14.32
C THR A 41 5.98 29.70 14.88
N ASN A 42 5.52 28.44 14.89
CA ASN A 42 4.24 28.02 15.45
C ASN A 42 4.36 26.77 16.34
N PHE A 43 5.54 26.48 16.88
CA PHE A 43 5.83 25.22 17.59
C PHE A 43 4.73 24.86 18.60
N CYS A 44 4.44 25.76 19.54
CA CYS A 44 3.46 25.51 20.60
C CYS A 44 2.00 25.35 20.11
N SER A 45 1.67 25.94 18.95
CA SER A 45 0.31 25.86 18.38
C SER A 45 0.13 24.68 17.44
N THR A 46 1.23 24.09 16.93
CA THR A 46 1.22 22.94 16.01
C THR A 46 1.64 21.62 16.67
N LEU A 47 1.90 21.62 17.98
CA LEU A 47 2.25 20.41 18.73
C LEU A 47 1.22 19.31 18.54
N LYS A 48 1.70 18.14 18.15
CA LYS A 48 0.90 16.92 18.01
C LYS A 48 1.17 15.95 19.16
N PRO A 49 0.18 15.11 19.53
CA PRO A 49 0.46 13.92 20.32
C PRO A 49 1.62 13.11 19.71
N GLY A 50 2.46 12.51 20.55
CA GLY A 50 3.63 11.73 20.11
C GLY A 50 4.85 12.55 19.64
N GLN A 51 4.70 13.85 19.33
CA GLN A 51 5.81 14.66 18.84
C GLN A 51 6.92 14.83 19.89
N TYR A 52 8.16 14.52 19.52
CA TYR A 52 9.34 14.80 20.34
C TYR A 52 9.64 16.29 20.44
N VAL A 53 10.10 16.72 21.63
CA VAL A 53 10.43 18.11 21.95
C VAL A 53 11.78 18.20 22.65
N CYS A 54 12.55 19.25 22.38
CA CYS A 54 13.82 19.50 23.05
C CYS A 54 13.60 20.11 24.44
N CYS A 55 14.04 19.44 25.51
CA CYS A 55 14.13 20.01 26.86
C CYS A 55 15.45 20.77 27.13
N SER A 56 16.39 20.76 26.17
CA SER A 56 17.68 21.45 26.24
C SER A 56 18.09 21.97 24.86
N SER A 57 19.14 22.78 24.78
CA SER A 57 19.73 23.16 23.49
C SER A 57 20.24 21.93 22.72
N GLY A 58 20.05 21.92 21.40
CA GLY A 58 20.55 20.86 20.54
C GLY A 58 19.60 20.56 19.37
N THR A 59 19.83 19.43 18.72
CA THR A 59 18.92 18.86 17.73
C THR A 59 18.30 17.59 18.32
N LEU A 60 17.04 17.29 17.93
CA LEU A 60 16.43 16.02 18.31
C LEU A 60 17.23 14.87 17.68
N PRO A 61 17.51 13.81 18.46
CA PRO A 61 17.99 12.55 17.90
C PRO A 61 17.05 12.03 16.80
N ASP A 62 17.59 11.17 15.95
CA ASP A 62 16.76 10.40 15.03
C ASP A 62 16.04 9.29 15.82
N PHE A 63 14.73 9.43 15.95
CA PHE A 63 13.87 8.43 16.61
C PHE A 63 13.18 7.50 15.59
N VAL A 64 13.54 7.58 14.31
CA VAL A 64 13.03 6.62 13.33
C VAL A 64 13.45 5.21 13.76
N PRO A 65 12.49 4.26 13.85
CA PRO A 65 12.80 2.87 14.15
C PRO A 65 13.87 2.32 13.20
N LYS A 66 14.73 1.45 13.72
CA LYS A 66 15.76 0.80 12.92
C LYS A 66 15.22 -0.47 12.29
N PRO A 67 15.73 -0.87 11.11
CA PRO A 67 15.42 -2.18 10.54
C PRO A 67 15.77 -3.31 11.52
N ASN A 68 15.04 -4.41 11.41
CA ASN A 68 15.33 -5.63 12.15
C ASN A 68 16.67 -6.25 11.70
N PRO A 69 17.32 -7.05 12.54
CA PRO A 69 18.60 -7.69 12.20
C PRO A 69 18.56 -8.60 10.98
N ASP A 70 17.38 -9.12 10.62
CA ASP A 70 17.15 -9.98 9.45
C ASP A 70 16.95 -9.19 8.14
N GLY A 71 17.10 -7.86 8.18
CA GLY A 71 16.90 -6.97 7.03
C GLY A 71 15.45 -6.58 6.76
N SER A 72 14.48 -7.08 7.56
CA SER A 72 13.09 -6.64 7.48
C SER A 72 12.90 -5.25 8.12
N CYS A 73 11.86 -4.53 7.70
CA CYS A 73 11.54 -3.26 8.31
C CYS A 73 10.97 -3.45 9.73
N ALA A 74 11.20 -2.48 10.62
CA ALA A 74 10.39 -2.34 11.82
C ALA A 74 8.93 -2.14 11.40
N THR A 75 8.04 -2.95 11.96
CA THR A 75 6.63 -2.98 11.58
C THR A 75 5.75 -2.36 12.66
N TYR A 76 4.60 -1.88 12.23
CA TYR A 76 3.54 -1.42 13.11
C TYR A 76 2.19 -1.83 12.54
N THR A 77 1.32 -2.32 13.40
CA THR A 77 -0.07 -2.67 13.05
C THR A 77 -0.94 -1.48 13.34
N ILE A 78 -1.59 -0.95 12.31
CA ILE A 78 -2.50 0.19 12.41
C ILE A 78 -3.61 -0.12 13.41
N GLN A 79 -3.80 0.79 14.35
CA GLN A 79 -4.85 0.78 15.34
C GLN A 79 -6.03 1.65 14.89
N GLN A 80 -7.17 1.46 15.56
CA GLN A 80 -8.31 2.35 15.43
C GLN A 80 -7.89 3.79 15.77
N ASP A 81 -8.35 4.74 14.95
CA ASP A 81 -8.09 6.18 15.08
C ASP A 81 -6.65 6.64 14.77
N ASP A 82 -5.78 5.75 14.30
CA ASP A 82 -4.49 6.16 13.79
C ASP A 82 -4.62 7.07 12.57
N SER A 83 -3.83 8.14 12.58
CA SER A 83 -3.61 8.95 11.39
C SER A 83 -2.15 8.89 10.97
N CYS A 84 -1.90 8.99 9.67
CA CYS A 84 -0.53 9.16 9.15
C CYS A 84 0.23 10.29 9.84
N ALA A 85 -0.48 11.30 10.32
CA ALA A 85 0.12 12.48 10.90
C ALA A 85 0.56 12.26 12.36
N ASP A 86 -0.11 11.37 13.10
CA ASP A 86 0.21 11.02 14.48
C ASP A 86 1.35 10.01 14.49
N LEU A 87 1.28 8.96 13.67
CA LEU A 87 2.37 7.99 13.50
C LEU A 87 3.66 8.66 13.00
N ALA A 88 3.54 9.65 12.11
CA ALA A 88 4.70 10.43 11.68
C ALA A 88 5.32 11.26 12.80
N ALA A 89 4.51 11.82 13.70
CA ALA A 89 5.00 12.58 14.84
C ALA A 89 5.67 11.67 15.87
N GLU A 90 5.06 10.52 16.16
CA GLU A 90 5.54 9.53 17.14
C GLU A 90 6.83 8.84 16.70
N TYR A 91 6.96 8.46 15.42
CA TYR A 91 8.14 7.75 14.93
C TYR A 91 9.13 8.66 14.19
N SER A 92 8.99 9.98 14.31
CA SER A 92 9.84 10.97 13.63
C SER A 92 9.95 10.78 12.11
N LEU A 93 8.89 10.26 11.48
CA LEU A 93 8.87 9.98 10.05
C LEU A 93 8.50 11.24 9.27
N ARG A 94 9.36 11.64 8.32
CA ARG A 94 8.98 12.70 7.37
C ARG A 94 7.89 12.16 6.44
N ILE A 95 6.86 12.95 6.15
CA ILE A 95 5.75 12.55 5.24
C ILE A 95 6.27 12.03 3.87
N ARG A 96 7.37 12.58 3.36
CA ARG A 96 8.01 12.07 2.13
C ARG A 96 8.66 10.69 2.33
N THR A 97 9.31 10.47 3.48
CA THR A 97 9.87 9.18 3.86
C THR A 97 8.77 8.15 4.06
N TRP A 98 7.66 8.51 4.72
CA TRP A 98 6.48 7.65 4.86
C TRP A 98 5.97 7.16 3.51
N LYS A 99 5.75 8.08 2.57
CA LYS A 99 5.34 7.75 1.20
C LYS A 99 6.32 6.83 0.48
N ILE A 100 7.58 6.73 0.87
CA ILE A 100 8.53 5.79 0.26
C ILE A 100 8.45 4.44 0.97
N LEU A 101 8.30 4.44 2.30
CA LEU A 101 8.18 3.24 3.13
C LEU A 101 6.84 2.51 2.94
N THR A 102 5.77 3.22 2.55
CA THR A 102 4.44 2.63 2.37
C THR A 102 4.03 2.43 0.90
N ARG A 103 4.72 3.02 -0.09
CA ARG A 103 4.37 2.90 -1.52
C ARG A 103 4.69 1.56 -2.17
N ARG A 104 5.32 0.62 -1.45
CA ARG A 104 5.69 -0.68 -2.03
C ARG A 104 4.65 -1.78 -1.82
N HIS A 105 3.52 -1.46 -1.20
CA HIS A 105 2.28 -2.25 -1.25
C HIS A 105 1.16 -1.35 -1.76
N GLU A 106 0.87 -1.47 -3.06
CA GLU A 106 -0.23 -0.85 -3.82
C GLU A 106 -0.42 0.68 -3.74
N ALA A 107 -0.47 1.32 -4.92
CA ALA A 107 -0.35 2.76 -5.13
C ALA A 107 -1.48 3.66 -4.57
N GLU A 108 -2.50 3.12 -3.89
CA GLU A 108 -3.62 3.90 -3.31
C GLU A 108 -3.64 3.94 -1.77
N MET A 109 -2.77 3.19 -1.10
CA MET A 109 -2.77 3.05 0.37
C MET A 109 -2.26 4.29 1.14
N ALA A 110 -1.75 5.32 0.44
CA ALA A 110 -1.27 6.54 1.07
C ALA A 110 -2.39 7.47 1.61
N VAL A 111 -3.67 7.12 1.37
CA VAL A 111 -4.83 7.93 1.77
C VAL A 111 -5.79 7.18 2.70
N HIS A 112 -5.73 5.84 2.76
CA HIS A 112 -6.59 5.02 3.62
C HIS A 112 -5.73 4.12 4.49
N VAL A 113 -5.62 4.44 5.77
CA VAL A 113 -4.93 3.61 6.75
C VAL A 113 -5.96 2.59 7.24
N TRP A 114 -5.89 1.33 6.81
CA TRP A 114 -6.84 0.30 7.26
C TRP A 114 -6.42 -0.19 8.64
N VAL A 115 -7.35 -0.25 9.58
CA VAL A 115 -7.13 -0.92 10.88
C VAL A 115 -6.65 -2.35 10.63
N ASP A 116 -5.72 -2.82 11.46
CA ASP A 116 -5.05 -4.12 11.37
C ASP A 116 -4.10 -4.32 10.18
N SER A 117 -3.95 -3.31 9.31
CA SER A 117 -2.89 -3.36 8.28
C SER A 117 -1.51 -3.17 8.90
N ILE A 118 -0.50 -3.83 8.34
CA ILE A 118 0.89 -3.74 8.80
C ILE A 118 1.67 -2.81 7.88
N ILE A 119 2.35 -1.82 8.48
CA ILE A 119 3.15 -0.82 7.78
C ILE A 119 4.63 -0.89 8.21
N CYS A 120 5.52 -0.41 7.34
CA CYS A 120 6.94 -0.22 7.67
C CYS A 120 7.19 1.16 8.30
N LEU A 121 7.84 1.17 9.46
CA LEU A 121 8.32 2.38 10.13
C LEU A 121 9.81 2.65 9.86
N SER A 122 10.52 1.72 9.24
CA SER A 122 11.94 1.86 8.89
C SER A 122 12.20 1.43 7.45
N SER A 123 13.42 1.63 6.96
CA SER A 123 13.90 0.89 5.79
C SER A 123 13.92 -0.62 6.05
N GLY A 124 14.04 -1.41 4.98
CA GLY A 124 14.07 -2.87 5.05
C GLY A 124 12.92 -3.52 4.29
N ASN A 125 12.95 -4.85 4.24
CA ASN A 125 12.00 -5.65 3.49
C ASN A 125 10.64 -5.72 4.22
N PRO A 126 9.52 -5.35 3.58
CA PRO A 126 8.20 -5.41 4.21
C PRO A 126 7.77 -6.85 4.50
N PRO A 127 6.84 -7.08 5.43
CA PRO A 127 6.24 -8.39 5.58
C PRO A 127 5.47 -8.80 4.32
N MET A 128 5.34 -10.12 4.12
CA MET A 128 4.45 -10.65 3.09
C MET A 128 3.00 -10.26 3.41
N PRO A 129 2.19 -9.89 2.41
CA PRO A 129 0.75 -9.74 2.59
C PRO A 129 0.13 -11.01 3.19
N ALA A 130 -0.89 -10.83 4.03
CA ALA A 130 -1.59 -11.97 4.62
C ALA A 130 -2.20 -12.87 3.53
N PRO A 131 -2.08 -14.20 3.64
CA PRO A 131 -2.67 -15.12 2.67
C PRO A 131 -4.19 -14.93 2.58
N MET A 132 -4.73 -14.92 1.36
CA MET A 132 -6.16 -14.92 1.09
C MET A 132 -6.61 -16.32 0.68
N ALA A 133 -7.54 -16.90 1.43
CA ALA A 133 -7.93 -18.31 1.27
C ALA A 133 -8.41 -18.68 -0.14
N ASN A 134 -9.02 -17.74 -0.87
CA ASN A 134 -9.54 -17.93 -2.22
C ASN A 134 -8.60 -17.43 -3.33
N ALA A 135 -7.43 -16.87 -3.01
CA ALA A 135 -6.48 -16.40 -4.02
C ALA A 135 -5.91 -17.57 -4.83
N VAL A 136 -6.00 -17.47 -6.16
CA VAL A 136 -5.55 -18.47 -7.13
C VAL A 136 -4.14 -18.13 -7.66
N CYS A 137 -3.83 -16.84 -7.79
CA CYS A 137 -2.51 -16.32 -8.17
C CYS A 137 -2.11 -15.09 -7.32
N GLY A 138 -0.90 -14.58 -7.55
CA GLY A 138 -0.35 -13.42 -6.85
C GLY A 138 0.27 -13.73 -5.48
N PRO A 139 0.77 -12.69 -4.79
CA PRO A 139 1.54 -12.85 -3.55
C PRO A 139 0.73 -13.38 -2.35
N GLN A 140 -0.59 -13.18 -2.36
CA GLN A 140 -1.49 -13.61 -1.30
C GLN A 140 -2.02 -15.05 -1.48
N LYS A 141 -1.59 -15.76 -2.53
CA LYS A 141 -1.97 -17.17 -2.71
C LYS A 141 -1.58 -17.99 -1.48
N PRO A 142 -2.45 -18.87 -0.94
CA PRO A 142 -2.11 -19.71 0.19
C PRO A 142 -0.80 -20.49 -0.02
N SER A 143 -0.01 -20.61 1.04
CA SER A 143 1.28 -21.32 1.05
C SER A 143 2.38 -20.69 0.18
N THR A 144 2.25 -19.43 -0.21
CA THR A 144 3.32 -18.68 -0.89
C THR A 144 4.55 -18.59 0.01
N LYS A 145 5.71 -18.99 -0.52
CA LYS A 145 6.99 -18.85 0.18
C LYS A 145 7.43 -17.39 0.13
N ARG A 146 7.87 -16.86 1.27
CA ARG A 146 8.46 -15.53 1.36
C ARG A 146 9.77 -15.51 0.56
N PRO A 147 9.94 -14.61 -0.44
CA PRO A 147 11.22 -14.37 -1.10
C PRO A 147 12.19 -13.62 -0.17
N ASP A 148 13.47 -13.62 -0.51
CA ASP A 148 14.48 -12.85 0.23
C ASP A 148 14.22 -11.34 0.12
N ASP A 149 13.85 -10.87 -1.07
CA ASP A 149 13.39 -9.51 -1.34
C ASP A 149 11.86 -9.50 -1.49
N THR A 150 11.18 -8.89 -0.53
CA THR A 150 9.72 -8.72 -0.54
C THR A 150 9.26 -7.37 -1.08
N THR A 151 10.18 -6.59 -1.66
CA THR A 151 9.87 -5.26 -2.19
C THR A 151 9.31 -5.27 -3.61
N ASP A 152 9.48 -6.37 -4.33
CA ASP A 152 8.79 -6.67 -5.58
C ASP A 152 8.20 -8.08 -5.51
N LEU A 153 6.88 -8.15 -5.59
CA LEU A 153 6.12 -9.38 -5.45
C LEU A 153 5.32 -9.74 -6.71
N ALA A 154 5.49 -8.99 -7.81
CA ALA A 154 4.67 -9.12 -9.01
C ALA A 154 4.74 -10.52 -9.63
N ASP A 155 5.92 -11.13 -9.58
CA ASP A 155 6.21 -12.44 -10.19
C ASP A 155 5.83 -13.63 -9.31
N LEU A 156 5.32 -13.40 -8.10
CA LEU A 156 4.90 -14.49 -7.22
C LEU A 156 3.58 -15.10 -7.70
N ASN A 157 3.61 -16.41 -7.92
CA ASN A 157 2.46 -17.21 -8.34
C ASN A 157 1.77 -16.64 -9.59
N THR A 158 2.53 -16.50 -10.67
CA THR A 158 2.03 -16.09 -11.99
C THR A 158 0.77 -16.86 -12.38
N CYS A 159 -0.25 -16.17 -12.89
CA CYS A 159 -1.46 -16.82 -13.39
C CYS A 159 -1.15 -17.57 -14.72
N PRO A 160 -1.92 -18.61 -15.07
CA PRO A 160 -1.78 -19.29 -16.36
C PRO A 160 -1.79 -18.32 -17.54
N LEU A 161 -0.97 -18.59 -18.56
CA LEU A 161 -0.83 -17.76 -19.77
C LEU A 161 -0.37 -16.31 -19.49
N ASN A 162 0.24 -16.05 -18.33
CA ASN A 162 0.59 -14.71 -17.88
C ASN A 162 -0.62 -13.75 -17.96
N ALA A 163 -1.80 -14.29 -17.61
CA ALA A 163 -3.04 -13.54 -17.52
C ALA A 163 -3.07 -12.68 -16.26
N CYS A 164 -3.81 -11.58 -16.31
CA CYS A 164 -3.86 -10.60 -15.25
C CYS A 164 -4.28 -11.20 -13.89
N CYS A 165 -3.48 -10.94 -12.85
CA CYS A 165 -3.86 -11.15 -11.46
C CYS A 165 -4.49 -9.87 -10.90
N ASN A 166 -5.63 -9.97 -10.23
CA ASN A 166 -6.30 -8.83 -9.60
C ASN A 166 -5.97 -8.68 -8.10
N VAL A 167 -6.43 -7.59 -7.47
CA VAL A 167 -6.21 -7.32 -6.03
C VAL A 167 -6.75 -8.42 -5.09
N TRP A 168 -7.64 -9.28 -5.59
CA TRP A 168 -8.22 -10.42 -4.86
C TRP A 168 -7.55 -11.76 -5.20
N GLY A 169 -6.39 -11.73 -5.89
CA GLY A 169 -5.65 -12.92 -6.31
C GLY A 169 -6.39 -13.78 -7.34
N GLN A 170 -7.33 -13.21 -8.10
CA GLN A 170 -8.09 -13.91 -9.14
C GLN A 170 -7.52 -13.62 -10.52
N VAL A 171 -7.67 -14.59 -11.42
CA VAL A 171 -7.38 -14.42 -12.84
C VAL A 171 -8.49 -13.59 -13.48
N MET A 172 -8.13 -12.56 -14.22
CA MET A 172 -9.07 -11.88 -15.10
C MET A 172 -8.48 -11.53 -16.47
N TRP A 173 -9.35 -11.14 -17.39
CA TRP A 173 -8.96 -10.57 -18.66
C TRP A 173 -8.98 -9.04 -18.56
N HIS A 174 -7.83 -8.39 -18.68
CA HIS A 174 -7.70 -6.94 -18.67
C HIS A 174 -6.81 -6.47 -19.83
N THR A 175 -7.16 -5.34 -20.43
CA THR A 175 -6.41 -4.69 -21.52
C THR A 175 -5.70 -3.40 -21.07
N GLY A 176 -5.59 -3.17 -19.75
CA GLY A 176 -5.02 -1.96 -19.14
C GLY A 176 -3.66 -2.19 -18.48
N ALA A 177 -2.97 -1.09 -18.14
CA ALA A 177 -1.65 -1.13 -17.52
C ALA A 177 -1.70 -1.67 -16.07
N PRO A 178 -0.68 -2.46 -15.63
CA PRO A 178 -0.55 -2.92 -14.26
C PRO A 178 -0.59 -1.76 -13.25
N GLY A 179 -1.20 -1.99 -12.09
CA GLY A 179 -1.26 -1.06 -10.97
C GLY A 179 -2.31 0.05 -11.10
N SER A 180 -3.17 0.02 -12.13
CA SER A 180 -4.29 0.95 -12.28
C SER A 180 -5.62 0.20 -12.41
N ALA A 181 -6.46 0.32 -11.39
CA ALA A 181 -7.86 -0.05 -11.48
C ALA A 181 -8.66 1.18 -11.90
N GLU A 182 -9.59 1.04 -12.85
CA GLU A 182 -10.63 2.06 -13.01
C GLU A 182 -11.44 2.11 -11.71
N LYS A 183 -11.91 3.30 -11.31
CA LYS A 183 -12.66 3.48 -10.07
C LYS A 183 -13.87 2.53 -10.02
N GLY A 184 -13.90 1.66 -9.01
CA GLY A 184 -14.94 0.65 -8.85
C GLY A 184 -14.66 -0.69 -9.55
N THR A 185 -13.47 -0.88 -10.12
CA THR A 185 -13.01 -2.14 -10.70
C THR A 185 -11.89 -2.76 -9.87
N ASN A 186 -11.58 -4.04 -10.09
CA ASN A 186 -10.58 -4.78 -9.31
C ASN A 186 -9.14 -4.70 -9.87
N GLY A 187 -8.94 -3.98 -10.98
CA GLY A 187 -7.64 -3.67 -11.61
C GLY A 187 -6.71 -4.85 -11.88
N CYS A 188 -5.63 -4.60 -12.61
CA CYS A 188 -4.56 -5.58 -12.73
C CYS A 188 -3.39 -5.24 -11.82
N ILE A 189 -2.91 -6.17 -11.00
CA ILE A 189 -1.77 -5.97 -10.09
C ILE A 189 -0.48 -6.62 -10.60
N SER A 190 -0.57 -7.72 -11.36
CA SER A 190 0.58 -8.39 -11.96
C SER A 190 0.16 -9.28 -13.14
N ASN A 191 1.13 -9.85 -13.85
CA ASN A 191 0.90 -10.76 -14.98
C ASN A 191 0.06 -10.12 -16.11
N CYS A 192 0.35 -8.89 -16.53
CA CYS A 192 -0.49 -8.15 -17.50
C CYS A 192 -0.10 -8.38 -18.96
N GLY A 193 0.68 -9.43 -19.25
CA GLY A 193 1.26 -9.64 -20.57
C GLY A 193 0.53 -10.71 -21.34
N THR A 194 -0.46 -10.33 -22.14
CA THR A 194 -1.01 -11.17 -23.22
C THR A 194 -0.27 -10.93 -24.54
N GLU A 195 0.97 -10.45 -24.48
CA GLU A 195 1.74 -10.18 -25.70
C GLU A 195 1.85 -11.46 -26.52
N THR A 196 1.33 -11.40 -27.73
CA THR A 196 1.50 -12.49 -28.69
C THR A 196 2.95 -12.48 -29.13
N VAL A 197 3.78 -13.25 -28.43
CA VAL A 197 5.17 -13.48 -28.84
C VAL A 197 5.19 -14.29 -30.12
N ARG A 198 5.67 -13.69 -31.22
CA ARG A 198 5.89 -14.39 -32.48
C ARG A 198 7.22 -15.15 -32.36
N GLY A 199 7.13 -16.46 -32.11
CA GLY A 199 8.30 -17.35 -32.12
C GLY A 199 8.90 -17.53 -33.52
N ALA A 200 10.07 -18.18 -33.60
CA ALA A 200 10.61 -18.64 -34.88
C ALA A 200 9.60 -19.57 -35.58
N ALA A 201 9.59 -19.55 -36.92
CA ALA A 201 8.71 -20.43 -37.69
C ALA A 201 8.97 -21.90 -37.29
N LEU A 202 7.91 -22.62 -36.94
CA LEU A 202 8.01 -24.04 -36.60
C LEU A 202 8.35 -24.84 -37.86
N ASP A 203 9.25 -25.82 -37.73
CA ASP A 203 9.53 -26.79 -38.80
C ASP A 203 8.28 -27.63 -39.18
N VAL A 204 7.30 -27.68 -38.27
CA VAL A 204 6.02 -28.38 -38.46
C VAL A 204 4.88 -27.39 -38.25
N VAL A 205 4.18 -27.05 -39.33
CA VAL A 205 2.92 -26.32 -39.29
C VAL A 205 1.82 -27.29 -38.88
N ARG A 206 1.01 -26.91 -37.89
CA ARG A 206 -0.21 -27.64 -37.53
C ARG A 206 -1.40 -26.72 -37.70
N ASN A 207 -2.47 -27.24 -38.30
CA ASN A 207 -3.76 -26.58 -38.32
C ASN A 207 -4.49 -26.92 -37.02
N ILE A 208 -4.88 -25.88 -36.27
CA ILE A 208 -5.66 -26.01 -35.04
C ILE A 208 -7.02 -25.37 -35.30
N ALA A 209 -8.09 -26.14 -35.12
CA ALA A 209 -9.47 -25.66 -35.19
C ALA A 209 -10.12 -25.75 -33.81
N TYR A 210 -11.00 -24.80 -33.50
CA TYR A 210 -11.81 -24.80 -32.30
C TYR A 210 -13.24 -25.17 -32.67
N PHE A 211 -13.84 -26.13 -31.95
CA PHE A 211 -15.20 -26.59 -32.17
C PHE A 211 -16.03 -26.37 -30.91
N GLU A 212 -17.15 -25.65 -31.05
CA GLU A 212 -18.05 -25.34 -29.95
C GLU A 212 -19.23 -26.34 -29.93
N GLY A 213 -19.13 -27.36 -29.07
CA GLY A 213 -20.05 -28.51 -29.09
C GLY A 213 -21.44 -28.30 -28.47
N TYR A 214 -21.83 -27.08 -28.11
CA TYR A 214 -23.13 -26.83 -27.46
C TYR A 214 -24.34 -27.14 -28.36
N SER A 215 -24.13 -27.21 -29.68
CA SER A 215 -25.16 -27.53 -30.67
C SER A 215 -25.75 -28.92 -30.48
N LEU A 216 -25.00 -29.86 -29.88
CA LEU A 216 -25.42 -31.26 -29.69
C LEU A 216 -26.46 -31.45 -28.58
N SER A 217 -26.57 -30.53 -27.63
CA SER A 217 -27.48 -30.62 -26.48
C SER A 217 -28.58 -29.56 -26.46
N SER A 218 -28.48 -28.51 -27.29
CA SER A 218 -29.27 -27.27 -27.12
C SER A 218 -30.13 -26.87 -28.32
N ARG A 219 -30.02 -27.58 -29.45
CA ARG A 219 -30.71 -27.22 -30.71
C ARG A 219 -31.52 -28.42 -31.21
N ASP A 220 -32.61 -28.17 -31.94
CA ASP A 220 -33.44 -29.23 -32.53
C ASP A 220 -32.92 -29.74 -33.90
N CYS A 221 -31.97 -29.02 -34.52
CA CYS A 221 -31.33 -29.37 -35.79
C CYS A 221 -29.97 -28.66 -35.96
N LEU A 222 -29.25 -28.94 -37.06
CA LEU A 222 -27.89 -28.47 -37.35
C LEU A 222 -26.84 -28.96 -36.36
N TYR A 223 -26.83 -30.29 -36.14
CA TYR A 223 -25.77 -30.98 -35.43
C TYR A 223 -24.60 -31.21 -36.38
N GLN A 224 -23.44 -30.69 -36.03
CA GLN A 224 -22.18 -31.06 -36.66
C GLN A 224 -21.28 -31.56 -35.55
N ASP A 225 -20.81 -32.80 -35.65
CA ASP A 225 -19.81 -33.34 -34.74
C ASP A 225 -18.41 -32.87 -35.18
N ALA A 226 -17.48 -32.76 -34.24
CA ALA A 226 -16.10 -32.37 -34.55
C ALA A 226 -15.44 -33.32 -35.58
N SER A 227 -15.80 -34.60 -35.58
CA SER A 227 -15.31 -35.59 -36.56
C SER A 227 -15.78 -35.33 -37.99
N GLN A 228 -16.81 -34.52 -38.19
CA GLN A 228 -17.34 -34.15 -39.50
C GLN A 228 -16.68 -32.90 -40.09
N ILE A 229 -15.74 -32.29 -39.36
CA ILE A 229 -14.94 -31.17 -39.85
C ILE A 229 -13.82 -31.73 -40.72
N ASN A 230 -13.69 -31.22 -41.94
CA ASN A 230 -12.60 -31.60 -42.81
C ASN A 230 -11.27 -31.03 -42.28
N GLY A 231 -10.39 -31.89 -41.80
CA GLY A 231 -9.07 -31.50 -41.28
C GLY A 231 -7.99 -31.27 -42.35
N SER A 232 -8.35 -31.30 -43.64
CA SER A 232 -7.41 -31.07 -44.75
C SER A 232 -7.25 -29.58 -45.14
N GLU A 233 -7.97 -28.68 -44.49
CA GLU A 233 -7.82 -27.22 -44.63
C GLU A 233 -6.98 -26.64 -43.47
#